data_AF-F5Y9U1-F1
#
_entry.id   AF-F5Y9U1-F1
#
_cell.length_a   1.000
_cell.length_b   1.000
_cell.length_c   1.000
_cell.angle_alpha   90.00
_cell.angle_beta   90.00
_cell.angle_gamma   90.00
#
_symmetry.space_group_name_H-M   'P 1'
#
loop_
_entity.id
_entity.type
_entity.pdbx_description
1 polymer ?
#
loop_
_entity_poly.entity_id
_entity_poly.type
_entity_poly.pdbx_seq_one_letter_code
_entity_poly.pdbx_strand_id
1 'polypeptide(L)'
;MESEEVFDSTAGFSAEEQQEILNQINTLSSENRIAPEAGDLKIQAKKKGVLFPLFVNLAAILLLAGGFAFLLFSHDRDEQDIHEGGATLGLTERKLIQEIRQETNRQISEKEQEINGILSKLSDADAEYRELQFSVESLTEEQKQRAEYLLQMQNDYRSTLTGLQEERSKILEDSHNREATLRAQAEERARELSSQISQGQADLSAAMEELRRLGNEQERAQAAESQLGGYYVSVNDMIKSGRLDDAANTLGAMRGFLNTPALQGIRSIENRRQAHLAAIASIEAAVAEAKAQKAAAAQNVSLLPSDDSSEELSALISRNEALEQRASELERTITAMSSQDSAQNALATSYESRIAALQTQIANQQQSMNQKDESIQTLMGRTSDQEQRIAEQSQAVTEARSQVQAAVQTAAATEARATELQRQNETLTRENENQKVQIEAIRQLLLNQQ
;
A
#
# COMPACT_ATOMS: atom_id res chain seq x y z
N MET A 1 -41.59 22.76 28.14
CA MET A 1 -41.35 21.73 27.12
C MET A 1 -39.85 21.59 27.05
N GLU A 2 -39.32 20.63 27.81
CA GLU A 2 -37.89 20.35 27.88
C GLU A 2 -37.44 19.75 26.56
N SER A 3 -36.39 20.32 25.99
CA SER A 3 -35.72 19.81 24.80
C SER A 3 -35.01 18.51 25.17
N GLU A 4 -35.51 17.41 24.65
CA GLU A 4 -34.92 16.07 24.73
C GLU A 4 -33.53 16.14 24.07
N GLU A 5 -32.47 16.08 24.88
CA GLU A 5 -31.08 15.97 24.39
C GLU A 5 -30.89 14.58 23.79
N VAL A 6 -31.26 14.44 22.52
CA VAL A 6 -30.97 13.26 21.71
C VAL A 6 -29.59 13.46 21.08
N PHE A 7 -28.72 12.46 21.17
CA PHE A 7 -27.45 12.48 20.46
C PHE A 7 -27.69 12.55 18.95
N ASP A 8 -26.70 13.02 18.19
CA ASP A 8 -26.79 13.12 16.72
C ASP A 8 -27.32 11.81 16.11
N SER A 9 -28.45 11.89 15.40
CA SER A 9 -29.12 10.76 14.75
C SER A 9 -28.26 10.02 13.71
N THR A 10 -27.11 10.58 13.32
CA THR A 10 -26.13 9.94 12.43
C THR A 10 -25.17 8.98 13.15
N ALA A 11 -25.20 8.91 14.49
CA ALA A 11 -24.26 8.10 15.27
C ALA A 11 -24.50 6.58 15.22
N GLY A 12 -25.53 6.10 14.50
CA GLY A 12 -25.79 4.67 14.29
C GLY A 12 -26.34 3.92 15.51
N PHE A 13 -26.62 4.61 16.62
CA PHE A 13 -27.25 4.04 17.82
C PHE A 13 -28.76 4.22 17.79
N SER A 14 -29.49 3.19 18.22
CA SER A 14 -30.94 3.27 18.42
C SER A 14 -31.29 4.26 19.53
N ALA A 15 -32.51 4.83 19.48
CA ALA A 15 -32.97 5.77 20.51
C ALA A 15 -32.96 5.14 21.92
N GLU A 16 -33.24 3.84 22.02
CA GLU A 16 -33.16 3.11 23.28
C GLU A 16 -31.72 2.99 23.81
N GLU A 17 -30.74 2.72 22.94
CA GLU A 17 -29.31 2.66 23.34
C GLU A 17 -28.79 4.02 23.80
N GLN A 18 -29.21 5.11 23.15
CA GLN A 18 -28.82 6.45 23.58
C GLN A 18 -29.34 6.78 24.99
N GLN A 19 -30.58 6.37 25.29
CA GLN A 19 -31.17 6.57 26.60
C GLN A 19 -30.47 5.73 27.69
N GLU A 20 -30.05 4.51 27.35
CA GLU A 20 -29.29 3.65 28.25
C GLU A 20 -27.90 4.22 28.55
N ILE A 21 -27.21 4.76 27.54
CA ILE A 21 -25.91 5.43 27.69
C ILE A 21 -26.03 6.67 28.60
N LEU A 22 -27.06 7.50 28.41
CA LEU A 22 -27.30 8.67 29.27
C LEU A 22 -27.56 8.26 30.73
N ASN A 23 -28.32 7.19 30.94
CA ASN A 23 -28.56 6.65 32.28
C ASN A 23 -27.27 6.12 32.92
N GLN A 24 -26.40 5.45 32.16
CA GLN A 24 -25.10 4.99 32.66
C GLN A 24 -24.16 6.16 32.99
N ILE A 25 -24.12 7.20 32.17
CA ILE A 25 -23.32 8.42 32.44
C ILE A 25 -23.80 9.12 33.71
N ASN A 26 -25.11 9.29 33.88
CA ASN A 26 -25.67 9.91 35.09
C ASN A 26 -25.39 9.07 36.34
N THR A 27 -25.47 7.74 36.23
CA THR A 27 -25.14 6.83 37.33
C THR A 27 -23.67 6.95 37.71
N LEU A 28 -22.75 6.89 36.74
CA LEU A 28 -21.30 7.05 36.96
C LEU A 28 -20.90 8.45 37.47
N SER A 29 -21.59 9.50 37.03
CA SER A 29 -21.38 10.86 37.49
C SER A 29 -21.85 11.05 38.94
N SER A 30 -22.93 10.37 39.33
CA SER A 30 -23.43 10.38 40.71
C SER A 30 -22.56 9.56 41.67
N GLU A 31 -21.98 8.44 41.21
CA GLU A 31 -21.09 7.59 42.00
C GLU A 31 -19.69 8.21 42.24
N ASN A 32 -19.20 9.04 41.31
CA ASN A 32 -17.88 9.69 41.42
C ASN A 32 -17.92 11.13 41.93
N ARG A 33 -19.08 11.62 42.41
CA ARG A 33 -19.18 12.98 42.94
C ARG A 33 -18.57 13.04 44.35
N ILE A 34 -17.26 13.30 44.41
CA ILE A 34 -16.57 13.66 45.65
C ILE A 34 -17.16 14.97 46.15
N ALA A 35 -17.99 14.89 47.19
CA ALA A 35 -18.54 16.07 47.87
C ALA A 35 -17.38 16.85 48.52
N PRO A 36 -17.23 18.16 48.27
CA PRO A 36 -16.26 18.96 48.98
C PRO A 36 -16.76 19.17 50.41
N GLU A 37 -16.12 18.50 51.38
CA GLU A 37 -16.27 18.83 52.79
C GLU A 37 -15.79 20.27 53.02
N ALA A 38 -16.74 21.15 53.34
CA ALA A 38 -16.48 22.52 53.74
C ALA A 38 -15.88 22.52 55.16
N GLY A 39 -14.55 22.39 55.24
CA GLY A 39 -13.81 22.34 56.49
C GLY A 39 -12.35 22.75 56.30
N ASP A 40 -12.12 24.06 56.28
CA ASP A 40 -10.89 24.75 56.70
C ASP A 40 -9.53 24.07 56.38
N LEU A 41 -9.09 24.15 55.13
CA LEU A 41 -7.70 23.84 54.75
C LEU A 41 -6.93 25.12 54.45
N LYS A 42 -6.50 25.78 55.52
CA LYS A 42 -5.53 26.88 55.48
C LYS A 42 -4.12 26.31 55.24
N ILE A 43 -3.84 25.93 53.99
CA ILE A 43 -2.52 25.43 53.57
C ILE A 43 -1.57 26.63 53.40
N GLN A 44 -0.75 26.87 54.42
CA GLN A 44 0.41 27.75 54.28
C GLN A 44 1.50 27.04 53.45
N ALA A 45 1.71 27.49 52.21
CA ALA A 45 2.79 27.02 51.35
C ALA A 45 4.15 27.45 51.91
N LYS A 46 4.88 26.53 52.53
CA LYS A 46 6.12 26.80 53.27
C LYS A 46 7.39 26.94 52.41
N LYS A 47 7.34 26.74 51.08
CA LYS A 47 8.52 26.92 50.21
C LYS A 47 8.13 27.42 48.82
N LYS A 48 8.74 28.54 48.39
CA LYS A 48 8.64 29.11 47.04
C LYS A 48 9.30 28.14 46.04
N GLY A 49 8.49 27.29 45.41
CA GLY A 49 8.94 26.20 44.55
C GLY A 49 9.23 26.66 43.12
N VAL A 50 10.43 27.20 42.89
CA VAL A 50 10.99 27.39 41.53
C VAL A 50 11.19 26.04 40.81
N LEU A 51 11.24 24.93 41.56
CA LEU A 51 11.49 23.59 41.02
C LEU A 51 10.30 22.95 40.30
N PHE A 52 9.06 23.29 40.67
CA PHE A 52 7.87 22.63 40.08
C PHE A 52 7.67 22.97 38.58
N PRO A 53 7.76 24.24 38.14
CA PRO A 53 7.70 24.58 36.72
C PRO A 53 8.83 23.92 35.90
N LEU A 54 9.99 23.73 36.52
CA LEU A 54 11.17 23.12 35.90
C LEU A 54 10.95 21.62 35.63
N PHE A 55 10.34 20.90 36.57
CA PHE A 55 9.95 19.50 36.36
C PHE A 55 8.88 19.35 35.28
N VAL A 56 7.91 20.25 35.21
CA VAL A 56 6.85 20.22 34.19
C VAL A 56 7.43 20.45 32.79
N ASN A 57 8.32 21.43 32.63
CA ASN A 57 8.98 21.68 31.34
C ASN A 57 9.91 20.52 30.94
N LEU A 58 10.62 19.92 31.90
CA LEU A 58 11.47 18.76 31.63
C LEU A 58 10.65 17.53 31.21
N ALA A 59 9.49 17.32 31.82
CA ALA A 59 8.57 16.25 31.43
C ALA A 59 8.00 16.47 30.03
N ALA A 60 7.65 17.69 29.67
CA ALA A 60 7.17 18.04 28.32
C ALA A 60 8.24 17.80 27.24
N ILE A 61 9.50 18.13 27.53
CA ILE A 61 10.64 17.88 26.63
C ILE A 61 10.87 16.37 26.45
N LEU A 62 10.79 15.59 27.54
CA LEU A 62 10.92 14.13 27.47
C LEU A 62 9.76 13.48 26.69
N LEU A 63 8.54 14.00 26.82
CA LEU A 63 7.38 13.52 26.06
C LEU A 63 7.52 13.83 24.57
N LEU A 64 8.00 15.03 24.22
CA LEU A 64 8.30 15.41 22.84
C LEU A 64 9.43 14.57 22.24
N ALA A 65 10.53 14.38 22.98
CA ALA A 65 11.64 13.54 22.55
C ALA A 65 11.21 12.07 22.39
N GLY A 66 10.38 11.57 23.30
CA GLY A 66 9.80 10.22 23.23
C GLY A 66 8.83 10.06 22.05
N GLY A 67 7.97 11.03 21.80
CA GLY A 67 7.07 11.04 20.64
C GLY A 67 7.83 11.14 19.31
N PHE A 68 8.88 11.95 19.25
CA PHE A 68 9.74 12.06 18.09
C PHE A 68 10.55 10.78 17.84
N ALA A 69 11.11 10.17 18.90
CA ALA A 69 11.77 8.88 18.82
C ALA A 69 10.81 7.76 18.41
N PHE A 70 9.57 7.77 18.91
CA PHE A 70 8.53 6.82 18.50
C PHE A 70 8.17 6.98 17.02
N LEU A 71 8.05 8.21 16.52
CA LEU A 71 7.80 8.48 15.10
C LEU A 71 8.96 8.00 14.21
N LEU A 72 10.21 8.24 14.61
CA LEU A 72 11.38 7.73 13.89
C LEU A 72 11.44 6.20 13.91
N PHE A 73 11.17 5.57 15.05
CA PHE A 73 11.22 4.11 15.20
C PHE A 73 10.04 3.38 14.55
N SER A 74 8.89 4.05 14.40
CA SER A 74 7.74 3.52 13.65
C SER A 74 7.97 3.63 12.15
N HIS A 75 8.69 4.65 11.67
CA HIS A 75 9.03 4.82 10.26
C HIS A 75 9.98 3.71 9.76
N ASP A 76 11.01 3.37 10.55
CA ASP A 76 11.96 2.29 10.21
C ASP A 76 11.31 0.90 10.14
N ARG A 77 10.19 0.68 10.85
CA ARG A 77 9.44 -0.59 10.81
C ARG A 77 8.55 -0.71 9.57
N ASP A 78 7.97 0.40 9.10
CA ASP A 78 7.11 0.40 7.92
C ASP A 78 7.92 0.47 6.60
N GLU A 79 9.07 1.13 6.60
CA GLU A 79 9.93 1.23 5.39
C GLU A 79 10.58 -0.11 5.00
N GLN A 80 10.93 -0.98 5.96
CA GLN A 80 11.54 -2.28 5.62
C GLN A 80 10.52 -3.30 5.06
N ASP A 81 9.27 -3.29 5.55
CA ASP A 81 8.23 -4.19 5.03
C ASP A 81 7.64 -3.71 3.69
N ILE A 82 7.59 -2.40 3.43
CA ILE A 82 6.98 -1.83 2.21
C ILE A 82 7.97 -1.77 1.03
N HIS A 83 9.25 -1.46 1.26
CA HIS A 83 10.22 -1.31 0.17
C HIS A 83 10.73 -2.63 -0.41
N GLU A 84 10.78 -3.71 0.37
CA GLU A 84 11.18 -5.03 -0.14
C GLU A 84 9.97 -5.90 -0.53
N GLY A 85 8.80 -5.71 0.09
CA GLY A 85 7.63 -6.56 -0.14
C GLY A 85 7.13 -6.54 -1.59
N GLY A 86 6.82 -5.37 -2.16
CA GLY A 86 6.12 -5.30 -3.44
C GLY A 86 6.91 -5.77 -4.69
N ALA A 87 8.25 -5.75 -4.66
CA ALA A 87 9.10 -6.15 -5.79
C ALA A 87 9.59 -7.60 -5.67
N THR A 88 9.90 -8.04 -4.45
CA THR A 88 10.29 -9.43 -4.21
C THR A 88 9.09 -10.38 -4.28
N LEU A 89 7.89 -9.98 -3.84
CA LEU A 89 6.71 -10.85 -3.86
C LEU A 89 6.25 -11.24 -5.27
N GLY A 90 6.18 -10.29 -6.20
CA GLY A 90 5.79 -10.60 -7.60
C GLY A 90 6.83 -11.44 -8.36
N LEU A 91 8.10 -11.41 -7.93
CA LEU A 91 9.16 -12.32 -8.39
C LEU A 91 9.08 -13.69 -7.69
N THR A 92 8.67 -13.72 -6.42
CA THR A 92 8.55 -14.93 -5.60
C THR A 92 7.34 -15.77 -6.04
N GLU A 93 6.20 -15.15 -6.33
CA GLU A 93 4.99 -15.84 -6.82
C GLU A 93 5.21 -16.41 -8.23
N ARG A 94 5.88 -15.66 -9.11
CA ARG A 94 6.25 -16.16 -10.45
C ARG A 94 7.26 -17.30 -10.38
N LYS A 95 8.26 -17.20 -9.49
CA LYS A 95 9.21 -18.29 -9.23
C LYS A 95 8.51 -19.52 -8.65
N LEU A 96 7.54 -19.32 -7.76
CA LEU A 96 6.74 -20.40 -7.18
C LEU A 96 5.89 -21.11 -8.25
N ILE A 97 5.23 -20.37 -9.14
CA ILE A 97 4.50 -20.96 -10.28
C ILE A 97 5.45 -21.76 -11.18
N GLN A 98 6.64 -21.23 -11.45
CA GLN A 98 7.66 -21.94 -12.24
C GLN A 98 8.13 -23.23 -11.55
N GLU A 99 8.34 -23.19 -10.23
CA GLU A 99 8.73 -24.35 -9.43
C GLU A 99 7.61 -25.41 -9.45
N ILE A 100 6.35 -25.01 -9.30
CA ILE A 100 5.19 -25.92 -9.37
C ILE A 100 5.13 -26.59 -10.75
N ARG A 101 5.35 -25.84 -11.84
CA ARG A 101 5.39 -26.42 -13.20
C ARG A 101 6.54 -27.40 -13.36
N GLN A 102 7.72 -27.07 -12.84
CA GLN A 102 8.90 -27.94 -12.90
C GLN A 102 8.66 -29.24 -12.12
N GLU A 103 8.14 -29.14 -10.90
CA GLU A 103 7.81 -30.28 -10.06
C GLU A 103 6.72 -31.15 -10.69
N THR A 104 5.68 -30.52 -11.27
CA THR A 104 4.62 -31.23 -12.00
C THR A 104 5.20 -32.00 -13.18
N ASN A 105 6.06 -31.36 -13.99
CA ASN A 105 6.70 -32.02 -15.13
C ASN A 105 7.57 -33.21 -14.70
N ARG A 106 8.26 -33.10 -13.57
CA ARG A 106 9.04 -34.21 -12.99
C ARG A 106 8.14 -35.38 -12.62
N GLN A 107 7.05 -35.12 -11.89
CA GLN A 107 6.09 -36.16 -11.49
C GLN A 107 5.41 -36.82 -12.69
N ILE A 108 5.02 -36.04 -13.70
CA ILE A 108 4.44 -36.56 -14.94
C ILE A 108 5.44 -37.42 -15.69
N SER A 109 6.71 -36.99 -15.79
CA SER A 109 7.77 -37.78 -16.42
C SER A 109 8.01 -39.11 -15.69
N GLU A 110 8.01 -39.10 -14.36
CA GLU A 110 8.14 -40.33 -13.55
C GLU A 110 6.97 -41.28 -13.81
N LYS A 111 5.73 -40.76 -13.82
CA LYS A 111 4.53 -41.55 -14.13
C LYS A 111 4.52 -42.08 -15.57
N GLU A 112 5.00 -41.31 -16.54
CA GLU A 112 5.14 -41.76 -17.92
C GLU A 112 6.16 -42.90 -18.06
N GLN A 113 7.26 -42.86 -17.32
CA GLN A 113 8.21 -43.97 -17.27
C GLN A 113 7.59 -45.24 -16.65
N GLU A 114 6.83 -45.10 -15.57
CA GLU A 114 6.09 -46.22 -14.96
C GLU A 114 5.08 -46.83 -15.94
N ILE A 115 4.27 -45.99 -16.61
CA ILE A 115 3.30 -46.41 -17.62
C ILE A 115 3.99 -47.17 -18.75
N ASN A 116 5.09 -46.64 -19.31
CA ASN A 116 5.85 -47.29 -20.37
C ASN A 116 6.43 -48.63 -19.91
N GLY A 117 6.89 -48.72 -18.66
CA GLY A 117 7.36 -49.97 -18.06
C GLY A 117 6.27 -51.03 -17.97
N ILE A 118 5.05 -50.66 -17.58
CA ILE A 118 3.91 -51.60 -17.53
C ILE A 118 3.43 -51.98 -18.93
N LEU A 119 3.40 -51.03 -19.88
CA LEU A 119 3.05 -51.31 -21.28
C LEU A 119 3.98 -52.33 -21.92
N SER A 120 5.30 -52.22 -21.66
CA SER A 120 6.28 -53.21 -22.13
C SER A 120 5.98 -54.60 -21.56
N LYS A 121 5.79 -54.71 -20.23
CA LYS A 121 5.49 -55.98 -19.57
C LYS A 121 4.17 -56.60 -20.06
N LEU A 122 3.17 -55.76 -20.33
CA LEU A 122 1.90 -56.20 -20.90
C LEU A 122 2.07 -56.75 -22.31
N SER A 123 2.86 -56.07 -23.15
CA SER A 123 3.19 -56.55 -24.50
C SER A 123 3.93 -57.88 -24.47
N ASP A 124 4.88 -58.06 -23.54
CA ASP A 124 5.62 -59.31 -23.38
C ASP A 124 4.68 -60.45 -22.94
N ALA A 125 3.80 -60.20 -21.97
CA ALA A 125 2.79 -61.16 -21.51
C ALA A 125 1.77 -61.51 -22.62
N ASP A 126 1.38 -60.55 -23.46
CA ASP A 126 0.52 -60.78 -24.62
C ASP A 126 1.22 -61.66 -25.67
N ALA A 127 2.51 -61.45 -25.93
CA ALA A 127 3.29 -62.24 -26.87
C ALA A 127 3.45 -63.68 -26.38
N GLU A 128 3.83 -63.89 -25.11
CA GLU A 128 3.98 -65.21 -24.50
C GLU A 128 2.65 -65.99 -24.47
N TYR A 129 1.54 -65.30 -24.17
CA TYR A 129 0.21 -65.90 -24.18
C TYR A 129 -0.19 -66.38 -25.59
N ARG A 130 0.08 -65.57 -26.63
CA ARG A 130 -0.17 -65.96 -28.03
C ARG A 130 0.69 -67.14 -28.46
N GLU A 131 1.98 -67.13 -28.13
CA GLU A 131 2.89 -68.24 -28.43
C GLU A 131 2.37 -69.55 -27.82
N LEU A 132 1.90 -69.51 -26.57
CA LEU A 132 1.31 -70.67 -25.90
C LEU A 132 0.07 -71.20 -26.63
N GLN A 133 -0.78 -70.31 -27.16
CA GLN A 133 -1.98 -70.68 -27.90
C GLN A 133 -1.68 -71.32 -29.26
N PHE A 134 -0.62 -70.88 -29.95
CA PHE A 134 -0.27 -71.40 -31.29
C PHE A 134 0.58 -72.68 -31.24
N SER A 135 1.23 -72.97 -30.12
CA SER A 135 2.25 -74.03 -30.03
C SER A 135 1.70 -75.47 -29.93
N VAL A 136 0.41 -75.70 -29.58
CA VAL A 136 -0.05 -77.07 -29.25
C VAL A 136 -1.48 -77.39 -29.66
N GLU A 137 -1.67 -78.52 -30.36
CA GLU A 137 -2.97 -79.10 -30.77
C GLU A 137 -3.77 -79.71 -29.58
N SER A 138 -3.14 -79.84 -28.41
CA SER A 138 -3.74 -80.09 -27.09
C SER A 138 -2.83 -79.61 -25.94
N LEU A 139 -3.18 -78.51 -25.28
CA LEU A 139 -2.43 -77.96 -24.14
C LEU A 139 -2.31 -78.98 -22.98
N THR A 140 -1.10 -79.18 -22.47
CA THR A 140 -0.89 -79.93 -21.22
C THR A 140 -1.46 -79.16 -20.02
N GLU A 141 -1.74 -79.84 -18.90
CA GLU A 141 -2.24 -79.18 -17.68
C GLU A 141 -1.30 -78.08 -17.16
N GLU A 142 0.02 -78.27 -17.30
CA GLU A 142 1.02 -77.26 -16.94
C GLU A 142 0.93 -76.01 -17.84
N GLN A 143 0.67 -76.18 -19.13
CA GLN A 143 0.48 -75.07 -20.07
C GLN A 143 -0.84 -74.33 -19.82
N LYS A 144 -1.91 -75.03 -19.43
CA LYS A 144 -3.17 -74.39 -19.03
C LYS A 144 -2.96 -73.49 -17.81
N GLN A 145 -2.27 -73.97 -16.78
CA GLN A 145 -1.95 -73.17 -15.60
C GLN A 145 -1.10 -71.94 -15.94
N ARG A 146 -0.12 -72.09 -16.85
CA ARG A 146 0.67 -70.95 -17.33
C ARG A 146 -0.16 -69.93 -18.11
N ALA A 147 -1.08 -70.38 -18.96
CA ALA A 147 -1.98 -69.51 -19.71
C ALA A 147 -2.92 -68.74 -18.78
N GLU A 148 -3.48 -69.40 -17.76
CA GLU A 148 -4.31 -68.75 -16.74
C GLU A 148 -3.53 -67.69 -15.95
N TYR A 149 -2.30 -68.00 -15.56
CA TYR A 149 -1.40 -67.07 -14.87
C TYR A 149 -1.08 -65.83 -15.74
N LEU A 150 -0.77 -66.01 -17.03
CA LEU A 150 -0.53 -64.90 -17.96
C LEU A 150 -1.77 -64.02 -18.13
N LEU A 151 -2.96 -64.61 -18.21
CA LEU A 151 -4.21 -63.87 -18.29
C LEU A 151 -4.48 -63.05 -17.02
N GLN A 152 -4.21 -63.63 -15.85
CA GLN A 152 -4.29 -62.90 -14.58
C GLN A 152 -3.32 -61.70 -14.57
N MET A 153 -2.08 -61.93 -14.99
CA MET A 153 -1.06 -60.88 -15.08
C MET A 153 -1.45 -59.75 -16.05
N GLN A 154 -2.03 -60.08 -17.20
CA GLN A 154 -2.55 -59.08 -18.15
C GLN A 154 -3.64 -58.21 -17.50
N ASN A 155 -4.57 -58.82 -16.75
CA ASN A 155 -5.62 -58.09 -16.05
C ASN A 155 -5.03 -57.16 -14.97
N ASP A 156 -4.05 -57.64 -14.20
CA ASP A 156 -3.36 -56.86 -13.18
C ASP A 156 -2.60 -55.66 -13.79
N TYR A 157 -1.95 -55.85 -14.94
CA TYR A 157 -1.29 -54.77 -15.68
C TYR A 157 -2.27 -53.75 -16.25
N ARG A 158 -3.41 -54.18 -16.80
CA ARG A 158 -4.46 -53.28 -17.28
C ARG A 158 -5.07 -52.45 -16.14
N SER A 159 -5.31 -53.08 -14.99
CA SER A 159 -5.78 -52.38 -13.79
C SER A 159 -4.75 -51.35 -13.32
N THR A 160 -3.48 -51.73 -13.29
CA THR A 160 -2.37 -50.84 -12.89
C THR A 160 -2.23 -49.66 -13.86
N LEU A 161 -2.34 -49.88 -15.17
CA LEU A 161 -2.32 -48.82 -16.18
C LEU A 161 -3.44 -47.82 -16.00
N THR A 162 -4.65 -48.30 -15.70
CA THR A 162 -5.81 -47.43 -15.43
C THR A 162 -5.53 -46.56 -14.20
N GLY A 163 -5.04 -47.15 -13.11
CA GLY A 163 -4.66 -46.40 -11.91
C GLY A 163 -3.56 -45.35 -12.16
N LEU A 164 -2.51 -45.70 -12.91
CA LEU A 164 -1.44 -44.75 -13.25
C LEU A 164 -1.93 -43.60 -14.15
N GLN A 165 -2.87 -43.86 -15.06
CA GLN A 165 -3.48 -42.83 -15.90
C GLN A 165 -4.35 -41.88 -15.07
N GLU A 166 -5.13 -42.40 -14.12
CA GLU A 166 -5.91 -41.61 -13.16
C GLU A 166 -5.00 -40.74 -12.27
N GLU A 167 -3.93 -41.31 -11.73
CA GLU A 167 -2.92 -40.57 -10.95
C GLU A 167 -2.30 -39.44 -11.77
N ARG A 168 -1.89 -39.71 -13.01
CA ARG A 168 -1.34 -38.71 -13.93
C ARG A 168 -2.33 -37.57 -14.19
N SER A 169 -3.60 -37.89 -14.43
CA SER A 169 -4.65 -36.88 -14.63
C SER A 169 -4.85 -36.02 -13.38
N LYS A 170 -4.86 -36.64 -12.20
CA LYS A 170 -5.02 -35.95 -10.92
C LYS A 170 -3.87 -35.00 -10.62
N ILE A 171 -2.62 -35.38 -10.94
CA ILE A 171 -1.44 -34.51 -10.79
C ILE A 171 -1.59 -33.25 -11.66
N LEU A 172 -2.04 -33.39 -12.90
CA LEU A 172 -2.27 -32.25 -13.80
C LEU A 172 -3.37 -31.32 -13.28
N GLU A 173 -4.49 -31.90 -12.82
CA GLU A 173 -5.62 -31.12 -12.29
C GLU A 173 -5.23 -30.34 -11.02
N ASP A 174 -4.56 -30.99 -10.06
CA ASP A 174 -4.07 -30.34 -8.83
C ASP A 174 -3.07 -29.22 -9.15
N SER A 175 -2.16 -29.45 -10.10
CA SER A 175 -1.22 -28.42 -10.58
C SER A 175 -1.94 -27.22 -11.19
N HIS A 176 -2.90 -27.45 -12.08
CA HIS A 176 -3.71 -26.39 -12.69
C HIS A 176 -4.49 -25.58 -11.65
N ASN A 177 -5.11 -26.26 -10.68
CA ASN A 177 -5.87 -25.60 -9.62
C ASN A 177 -4.97 -24.74 -8.71
N ARG A 178 -3.78 -25.24 -8.35
CA ARG A 178 -2.80 -24.47 -7.57
C ARG A 178 -2.29 -23.26 -8.33
N GLU A 179 -1.94 -23.42 -9.61
CA GLU A 179 -1.49 -22.32 -10.46
C GLU A 179 -2.58 -21.25 -10.63
N ALA A 180 -3.83 -21.66 -10.85
CA ALA A 180 -4.96 -20.74 -10.95
C ALA A 180 -5.20 -19.97 -9.64
N THR A 181 -5.11 -20.65 -8.50
CA THR A 181 -5.25 -20.02 -7.17
C THR A 181 -4.15 -18.99 -6.93
N LEU A 182 -2.90 -19.34 -7.23
CA LEU A 182 -1.76 -18.41 -7.08
C LEU A 182 -1.88 -17.21 -8.00
N ARG A 183 -2.35 -17.39 -9.24
CA ARG A 183 -2.62 -16.25 -10.14
C ARG A 183 -3.70 -15.33 -9.60
N ALA A 184 -4.81 -15.89 -9.11
CA ALA A 184 -5.89 -15.09 -8.54
C ALA A 184 -5.41 -14.27 -7.34
N GLN A 185 -4.61 -14.87 -6.45
CA GLN A 185 -4.02 -14.18 -5.30
C GLN A 185 -3.06 -13.05 -5.73
N ALA A 186 -2.22 -13.29 -6.73
CA ALA A 186 -1.29 -12.29 -7.26
C ALA A 186 -2.04 -11.10 -7.89
N GLU A 187 -3.13 -11.37 -8.63
CA GLU A 187 -3.98 -10.33 -9.22
C GLU A 187 -4.73 -9.52 -8.17
N GLU A 188 -5.26 -10.16 -7.13
CA GLU A 188 -5.93 -9.49 -6.01
C GLU A 188 -4.97 -8.53 -5.29
N ARG A 189 -3.78 -9.00 -4.93
CA ARG A 189 -2.75 -8.16 -4.31
C ARG A 189 -2.29 -7.02 -5.22
N ALA A 190 -2.16 -7.27 -6.52
CA ALA A 190 -1.80 -6.22 -7.47
C ALA A 190 -2.86 -5.11 -7.52
N ARG A 191 -4.15 -5.46 -7.47
CA ARG A 191 -5.25 -4.49 -7.38
C ARG A 191 -5.22 -3.71 -6.07
N GLU A 192 -4.96 -4.38 -4.95
CA GLU A 192 -4.86 -3.75 -3.64
C GLU A 192 -3.72 -2.71 -3.61
N LEU A 193 -2.52 -3.09 -4.06
CA LEU A 193 -1.37 -2.19 -4.15
C LEU A 193 -1.65 -0.99 -5.08
N SER A 194 -2.28 -1.23 -6.23
CA SER A 194 -2.67 -0.15 -7.15
C SER A 194 -3.66 0.82 -6.52
N SER A 195 -4.60 0.32 -5.71
CA SER A 195 -5.54 1.14 -4.97
C SER A 195 -4.84 1.98 -3.89
N GLN A 196 -3.93 1.37 -3.12
CA GLN A 196 -3.15 2.08 -2.11
C GLN A 196 -2.28 3.19 -2.70
N ILE A 197 -1.63 2.94 -3.85
CA ILE A 197 -0.85 3.97 -4.56
C ILE A 197 -1.76 5.14 -4.99
N SER A 198 -2.93 4.82 -5.56
CA SER A 198 -3.87 5.85 -6.02
C SER A 198 -4.40 6.70 -4.86
N GLN A 199 -4.68 6.07 -3.71
CA GLN A 199 -5.07 6.76 -2.48
C GLN A 199 -3.93 7.64 -1.95
N GLY A 200 -2.71 7.11 -1.85
CA GLY A 200 -1.55 7.87 -1.39
C GLY A 200 -1.24 9.09 -2.26
N GLN A 201 -1.43 8.99 -3.58
CA GLN A 201 -1.30 10.13 -4.50
C GLN A 201 -2.37 11.20 -4.27
N ALA A 202 -3.63 10.79 -4.03
CA ALA A 202 -4.72 11.71 -3.73
C ALA A 202 -4.48 12.44 -2.40
N ASP A 203 -4.05 11.72 -1.36
CA ASP A 203 -3.76 12.27 -0.04
C ASP A 203 -2.58 13.27 -0.10
N LEU A 204 -1.53 12.93 -0.85
CA LEU A 204 -0.42 13.85 -1.08
C LEU A 204 -0.88 15.14 -1.77
N SER A 205 -1.69 15.00 -2.83
CA SER A 205 -2.22 16.17 -3.55
C SER A 205 -3.05 17.06 -2.62
N ALA A 206 -3.89 16.46 -1.76
CA ALA A 206 -4.68 17.21 -0.78
C ALA A 206 -3.79 17.92 0.25
N ALA A 207 -2.74 17.25 0.74
CA ALA A 207 -1.78 17.83 1.67
C ALA A 207 -0.98 18.99 1.05
N MET A 208 -0.56 18.86 -0.22
CA MET A 208 0.12 19.94 -0.95
C MET A 208 -0.78 21.16 -1.16
N GLU A 209 -2.05 20.94 -1.50
CA GLU A 209 -3.01 22.04 -1.65
C GLU A 209 -3.27 22.74 -0.31
N GLU A 210 -3.40 21.98 0.78
CA GLU A 210 -3.55 22.55 2.12
C GLU A 210 -2.32 23.35 2.55
N LEU A 211 -1.10 22.86 2.25
CA LEU A 211 0.13 23.61 2.53
C LEU A 211 0.20 24.91 1.69
N ARG A 212 -0.19 24.85 0.41
CA ARG A 212 -0.28 26.04 -0.44
C ARG A 212 -1.30 27.04 0.12
N ARG A 213 -2.45 26.56 0.61
CA ARG A 213 -3.48 27.37 1.27
C ARG A 213 -2.93 28.07 2.51
N LEU A 214 -2.24 27.34 3.39
CA LEU A 214 -1.62 27.87 4.60
C LEU A 214 -0.50 28.87 4.28
N GLY A 215 0.36 28.58 3.28
CA GLY A 215 1.41 29.49 2.85
C GLY A 215 0.85 30.82 2.34
N ASN A 216 -0.22 30.77 1.52
CA ASN A 216 -0.92 31.97 1.06
C ASN A 216 -1.58 32.75 2.21
N GLU A 217 -2.16 32.05 3.21
CA GLU A 217 -2.72 32.69 4.41
C GLU A 217 -1.62 33.40 5.23
N GLN A 218 -0.46 32.77 5.39
CA GLN A 218 0.68 33.32 6.11
C GLN A 218 1.28 34.54 5.42
N GLU A 219 1.46 34.51 4.10
CA GLU A 219 1.96 35.65 3.33
C GLU A 219 1.03 36.87 3.45
N ARG A 220 -0.29 36.63 3.36
CA ARG A 220 -1.30 37.67 3.53
C ARG A 220 -1.31 38.23 4.96
N ALA A 221 -1.13 37.38 5.97
CA ALA A 221 -1.00 37.82 7.35
C ALA A 221 0.23 38.72 7.53
N GLN A 222 1.41 38.31 7.04
CA GLN A 222 2.64 39.10 7.15
C GLN A 222 2.55 40.46 6.43
N ALA A 223 1.92 40.49 5.26
CA ALA A 223 1.68 41.74 4.54
C ALA A 223 0.77 42.68 5.34
N ALA A 224 -0.30 42.14 5.95
CA ALA A 224 -1.20 42.90 6.80
C ALA A 224 -0.50 43.43 8.06
N GLU A 225 0.33 42.61 8.71
CA GLU A 225 1.09 43.02 9.90
C GLU A 225 2.12 44.09 9.58
N SER A 226 2.81 43.98 8.44
CA SER A 226 3.76 44.99 7.99
C SER A 226 3.08 46.34 7.78
N GLN A 227 1.88 46.35 7.19
CA GLN A 227 1.07 47.57 7.03
C GLN A 227 0.61 48.14 8.37
N LEU A 228 0.13 47.29 9.30
CA LEU A 228 -0.26 47.71 10.65
C LEU A 228 0.92 48.32 11.42
N GLY A 229 2.10 47.72 11.32
CA GLY A 229 3.34 48.26 11.88
C GLY A 229 3.66 49.65 11.32
N GLY A 230 3.51 49.83 9.99
CA GLY A 230 3.66 51.13 9.33
C GLY A 230 2.72 52.19 9.89
N TYR A 231 1.43 51.87 10.06
CA TYR A 231 0.45 52.78 10.68
C TYR A 231 0.87 53.22 12.09
N TYR A 232 1.28 52.28 12.96
CA TYR A 232 1.70 52.61 14.32
C TYR A 232 2.93 53.54 14.35
N VAL A 233 3.93 53.28 13.49
CA VAL A 233 5.12 54.13 13.40
C VAL A 233 4.75 55.55 12.94
N SER A 234 3.92 55.68 11.90
CA SER A 234 3.46 56.99 11.41
C SER A 234 2.64 57.76 12.44
N VAL A 235 1.72 57.09 13.14
CA VAL A 235 0.93 57.73 14.22
C VAL A 235 1.84 58.24 15.33
N ASN A 236 2.83 57.44 15.75
CA ASN A 236 3.78 57.85 16.78
C ASN A 236 4.60 59.09 16.36
N ASP A 237 5.08 59.13 15.11
CA ASP A 237 5.82 60.27 14.58
C ASP A 237 4.97 61.55 14.49
N MET A 238 3.72 61.43 14.06
CA MET A 238 2.76 62.54 14.00
C MET A 238 2.43 63.09 15.40
N ILE A 239 2.26 62.20 16.40
CA ILE A 239 2.04 62.60 17.80
C ILE A 239 3.25 63.35 18.33
N LYS A 240 4.47 62.81 18.15
CA LYS A 240 5.72 63.46 18.58
C LYS A 240 5.93 64.82 17.93
N SER A 241 5.54 64.96 16.67
CA SER A 241 5.63 66.23 15.92
C SER A 241 4.48 67.20 16.21
N GLY A 242 3.56 66.88 17.11
CA GLY A 242 2.41 67.73 17.46
C GLY A 242 1.34 67.84 16.36
N ARG A 243 1.41 66.99 15.33
CA ARG A 243 0.47 66.90 14.19
C ARG A 243 -0.72 66.01 14.55
N LEU A 244 -1.48 66.43 15.56
CA LEU A 244 -2.52 65.61 16.17
C LEU A 244 -3.71 65.33 15.25
N ASP A 245 -4.01 66.21 14.30
CA ASP A 245 -5.08 65.99 13.31
C ASP A 245 -4.73 64.87 12.33
N ASP A 246 -3.49 64.89 11.83
CA ASP A 246 -2.99 63.83 10.93
C ASP A 246 -2.93 62.48 11.64
N ALA A 247 -2.53 62.46 12.93
CA ALA A 247 -2.52 61.25 13.75
C ALA A 247 -3.93 60.65 13.89
N ALA A 248 -4.94 61.49 14.18
CA ALA A 248 -6.33 61.06 14.29
C ALA A 248 -6.87 60.50 12.96
N ASN A 249 -6.57 61.15 11.84
CA ASN A 249 -6.97 60.66 10.51
C ASN A 249 -6.31 59.31 10.18
N THR A 250 -5.03 59.14 10.54
CA THR A 250 -4.29 57.89 10.32
C THR A 250 -4.84 56.74 11.17
N LEU A 251 -5.23 57.00 12.42
CA LEU A 251 -5.91 56.02 13.29
C LEU A 251 -7.27 55.60 12.71
N GLY A 252 -8.03 56.54 12.15
CA GLY A 252 -9.26 56.24 11.41
C GLY A 252 -9.02 55.33 10.20
N ALA A 253 -7.99 55.62 9.40
CA ALA A 253 -7.59 54.78 8.27
C ALA A 253 -7.18 53.37 8.71
N MET A 254 -6.41 53.27 9.81
CA MET A 254 -6.00 52.00 10.39
C MET A 254 -7.20 51.16 10.89
N ARG A 255 -8.19 51.79 11.55
CA ARG A 255 -9.44 51.12 11.92
C ARG A 255 -10.22 50.66 10.69
N GLY A 256 -10.25 51.48 9.63
CA GLY A 256 -10.83 51.09 8.34
C GLY A 256 -10.16 49.86 7.76
N PHE A 257 -8.82 49.86 7.73
CA PHE A 257 -8.01 48.74 7.25
C PHE A 257 -8.33 47.44 7.99
N LEU A 258 -8.36 47.46 9.33
CA LEU A 258 -8.70 46.29 10.17
C LEU A 258 -10.11 45.73 9.95
N ASN A 259 -11.02 46.51 9.36
CA ASN A 259 -12.38 46.10 9.02
C ASN A 259 -12.54 45.73 7.53
N THR A 260 -11.45 45.71 6.77
CA THR A 260 -11.49 45.35 5.34
C THR A 260 -11.81 43.87 5.17
N PRO A 261 -12.70 43.48 4.22
CA PRO A 261 -12.99 42.07 3.94
C PRO A 261 -11.76 41.23 3.58
N ALA A 262 -10.70 41.86 3.05
CA ALA A 262 -9.46 41.19 2.70
C ALA A 262 -8.71 40.57 3.90
N LEU A 263 -9.00 41.05 5.13
CA LEU A 263 -8.45 40.52 6.38
C LEU A 263 -9.41 39.52 7.06
N GLN A 264 -10.68 39.47 6.62
CA GLN A 264 -11.65 38.50 7.10
C GLN A 264 -11.25 37.12 6.56
N GLY A 265 -11.11 36.14 7.45
CA GLY A 265 -10.64 34.79 7.14
C GLY A 265 -9.14 34.56 7.34
N ILE A 266 -8.35 35.57 7.70
CA ILE A 266 -6.97 35.35 8.16
C ILE A 266 -7.02 35.14 9.68
N ARG A 267 -6.93 33.89 10.14
CA ARG A 267 -7.22 33.55 11.55
C ARG A 267 -6.31 34.29 12.53
N SER A 268 -5.03 34.44 12.18
CA SER A 268 -4.06 35.16 13.02
C SER A 268 -4.44 36.63 13.20
N ILE A 269 -4.86 37.31 12.14
CA ILE A 269 -5.29 38.72 12.19
C ILE A 269 -6.62 38.85 12.94
N GLU A 270 -7.57 37.94 12.73
CA GLU A 270 -8.86 37.96 13.43
C GLU A 270 -8.70 37.84 14.95
N ASN A 271 -7.85 36.91 15.40
CA ASN A 271 -7.53 36.73 16.82
C ASN A 271 -6.91 37.99 17.44
N ARG A 272 -6.13 38.75 16.67
CA ARG A 272 -5.47 39.99 17.10
C ARG A 272 -6.32 41.23 16.95
N ARG A 273 -7.36 41.17 16.13
CA ARG A 273 -8.13 42.34 15.68
C ARG A 273 -8.66 43.14 16.85
N GLN A 274 -9.20 42.45 17.86
CA GLN A 274 -9.76 43.10 19.04
C GLN A 274 -8.70 43.85 19.85
N ALA A 275 -7.48 43.29 19.97
CA ALA A 275 -6.36 43.95 20.64
C ALA A 275 -5.91 45.20 19.86
N HIS A 276 -5.80 45.12 18.53
CA HIS A 276 -5.48 46.27 17.70
C HIS A 276 -6.55 47.38 17.79
N LEU A 277 -7.84 47.03 17.77
CA LEU A 277 -8.93 47.99 17.92
C LEU A 277 -8.94 48.66 19.29
N ALA A 278 -8.65 47.91 20.36
CA ALA A 278 -8.51 48.45 21.71
C ALA A 278 -7.31 49.40 21.83
N ALA A 279 -6.17 49.04 21.22
CA ALA A 279 -5.00 49.89 21.14
C ALA A 279 -5.30 51.19 20.38
N ILE A 280 -5.94 51.12 19.21
CA ILE A 280 -6.37 52.29 18.43
C ILE A 280 -7.27 53.20 19.28
N ALA A 281 -8.29 52.64 19.94
CA ALA A 281 -9.20 53.43 20.79
C ALA A 281 -8.45 54.15 21.93
N SER A 282 -7.44 53.49 22.51
CA SER A 282 -6.62 54.11 23.56
C SER A 282 -5.76 55.27 23.06
N ILE A 283 -5.19 55.15 21.85
CA ILE A 283 -4.39 56.21 21.24
C ILE A 283 -5.29 57.36 20.79
N GLU A 284 -6.46 57.08 20.23
CA GLU A 284 -7.44 58.10 19.84
C GLU A 284 -7.86 58.95 21.04
N ALA A 285 -8.12 58.33 22.20
CA ALA A 285 -8.43 59.06 23.43
C ALA A 285 -7.28 59.98 23.88
N ALA A 286 -6.03 59.48 23.83
CA ALA A 286 -4.86 60.28 24.17
C ALA A 286 -4.66 61.47 23.19
N VAL A 287 -4.86 61.26 21.89
CA VAL A 287 -4.77 62.31 20.86
C VAL A 287 -5.86 63.36 21.07
N ALA A 288 -7.10 62.95 21.35
CA ALA A 288 -8.21 63.87 21.58
C ALA A 288 -7.95 64.77 22.79
N GLU A 289 -7.37 64.22 23.85
CA GLU A 289 -7.00 65.00 25.02
C GLU A 289 -5.85 65.96 24.76
N ALA A 290 -4.79 65.50 24.08
CA ALA A 290 -3.67 66.37 23.73
C ALA A 290 -4.15 67.57 22.88
N LYS A 291 -5.16 67.37 22.01
CA LYS A 291 -5.81 68.47 21.28
C LYS A 291 -6.56 69.42 22.22
N ALA A 292 -7.34 68.89 23.16
CA ALA A 292 -8.07 69.70 24.13
C ALA A 292 -7.14 70.55 24.99
N GLN A 293 -6.03 69.99 25.48
CA GLN A 293 -5.00 70.71 26.23
C GLN A 293 -4.33 71.79 25.38
N LYS A 294 -3.99 71.49 24.12
CA LYS A 294 -3.43 72.49 23.20
C LYS A 294 -4.40 73.64 22.93
N ALA A 295 -5.70 73.36 22.80
CA ALA A 295 -6.74 74.37 22.63
C ALA A 295 -6.94 75.22 23.90
N ALA A 296 -6.95 74.60 25.07
CA ALA A 296 -7.04 75.28 26.36
C ALA A 296 -5.81 76.14 26.63
N ALA A 297 -4.61 75.66 26.31
CA ALA A 297 -3.37 76.43 26.39
C ALA A 297 -3.39 77.64 25.44
N ALA A 298 -3.92 77.48 24.22
CA ALA A 298 -4.11 78.59 23.29
C ALA A 298 -5.13 79.63 23.79
N GLN A 299 -6.13 79.22 24.59
CA GLN A 299 -7.08 80.12 25.25
C GLN A 299 -6.50 80.79 26.52
N ASN A 300 -5.62 80.10 27.26
CA ASN A 300 -5.08 80.54 28.55
C ASN A 300 -3.80 81.40 28.46
N VAL A 301 -3.33 81.77 27.27
CA VAL A 301 -2.19 82.71 27.08
C VAL A 301 -2.51 84.14 27.58
N SER A 302 -3.69 84.42 28.14
CA SER A 302 -4.03 85.74 28.69
C SER A 302 -4.01 85.87 30.23
N LEU A 303 -3.81 84.83 31.05
CA LEU A 303 -3.85 85.00 32.52
C LEU A 303 -2.80 84.14 33.24
N LEU A 304 -1.96 84.82 34.04
CA LEU A 304 -0.94 84.24 34.93
C LEU A 304 -1.56 83.36 36.05
N PRO A 305 -0.76 82.48 36.68
CA PRO A 305 -1.22 81.24 37.31
C PRO A 305 -1.67 81.41 38.76
N SER A 306 -2.58 80.53 39.19
CA SER A 306 -3.00 80.37 40.59
C SER A 306 -2.79 78.93 41.07
N ASP A 307 -2.46 78.82 42.36
CA ASP A 307 -2.06 77.71 43.25
C ASP A 307 -2.69 76.29 43.15
N ASP A 308 -3.42 75.91 42.09
CA ASP A 308 -4.07 74.59 41.95
C ASP A 308 -3.16 73.46 41.41
N SER A 309 -1.89 73.76 41.17
CA SER A 309 -0.95 72.89 40.45
C SER A 309 -0.59 71.58 41.15
N SER A 310 -0.91 71.40 42.43
CA SER A 310 -0.63 70.15 43.17
C SER A 310 -1.64 69.03 42.89
N GLU A 311 -2.92 69.37 42.71
CA GLU A 311 -3.98 68.39 42.46
C GLU A 311 -3.87 67.88 41.00
N GLU A 312 -3.58 68.79 40.07
CA GLU A 312 -3.30 68.48 38.67
C GLU A 312 -2.03 67.62 38.49
N LEU A 313 -0.97 67.87 39.27
CA LEU A 313 0.21 67.00 39.30
C LEU A 313 -0.13 65.59 39.78
N SER A 314 -0.97 65.46 40.82
CA SER A 314 -1.36 64.16 41.38
C SER A 314 -2.18 63.33 40.38
N ALA A 315 -3.07 63.98 39.63
CA ALA A 315 -3.85 63.38 38.56
C ALA A 315 -2.96 62.94 37.39
N LEU A 316 -1.97 63.75 37.02
CA LEU A 316 -0.98 63.40 36.00
C LEU A 316 -0.09 62.21 36.41
N ILE A 317 0.30 62.11 37.68
CA ILE A 317 1.09 60.99 38.21
C ILE A 317 0.27 59.69 38.15
N SER A 318 -0.95 59.68 38.71
CA SER A 318 -1.84 58.50 38.67
C SER A 318 -2.12 58.04 37.24
N ARG A 319 -2.20 58.99 36.32
CA ARG A 319 -2.40 58.70 34.90
C ARG A 319 -1.17 58.11 34.22
N ASN A 320 0.02 58.62 34.52
CA ASN A 320 1.25 58.04 34.01
C ASN A 320 1.45 56.61 34.52
N GLU A 321 1.10 56.34 35.78
CA GLU A 321 1.11 54.98 36.33
C GLU A 321 0.11 54.07 35.58
N ALA A 322 -1.08 54.55 35.25
CA ALA A 322 -2.05 53.78 34.46
C ALA A 322 -1.57 53.52 33.02
N LEU A 323 -0.87 54.48 32.40
CA LEU A 323 -0.26 54.31 31.08
C LEU A 323 0.91 53.31 31.12
N GLU A 324 1.75 53.33 32.16
CA GLU A 324 2.83 52.35 32.36
C GLU A 324 2.30 50.93 32.58
N GLN A 325 1.23 50.77 33.35
CA GLN A 325 0.56 49.48 33.52
C GLN A 325 0.03 48.95 32.18
N ARG A 326 -0.61 49.81 31.40
CA ARG A 326 -1.15 49.43 30.09
C ARG A 326 -0.06 49.14 29.06
N ALA A 327 1.06 49.87 29.09
CA ALA A 327 2.23 49.60 28.26
C ALA A 327 2.85 48.24 28.60
N SER A 328 2.97 47.93 29.90
CA SER A 328 3.47 46.63 30.38
C SER A 328 2.56 45.46 29.94
N GLU A 329 1.24 45.68 29.92
CA GLU A 329 0.28 44.67 29.46
C GLU A 329 0.34 44.46 27.93
N LEU A 330 0.52 45.53 27.15
CA LEU A 330 0.77 45.44 25.72
C LEU A 330 2.08 44.69 25.42
N GLU A 331 3.15 44.94 26.17
CA GLU A 331 4.42 44.22 26.05
C GLU A 331 4.26 42.71 26.31
N ARG A 332 3.51 42.34 27.36
CA ARG A 332 3.19 40.93 27.64
C ARG A 332 2.42 40.30 26.50
N THR A 333 1.45 41.03 25.95
CA THR A 333 0.65 40.56 24.81
C THR A 333 1.53 40.35 23.59
N ILE A 334 2.36 41.33 23.20
CA ILE A 334 3.31 41.23 22.07
C ILE A 334 4.27 40.06 22.27
N THR A 335 4.76 39.84 23.49
CA THR A 335 5.66 38.71 23.78
C THR A 335 4.94 37.37 23.58
N ALA A 336 3.71 37.22 24.10
CA ALA A 336 2.91 36.03 23.89
C ALA A 336 2.61 35.79 22.39
N MET A 337 2.33 36.85 21.65
CA MET A 337 2.12 36.82 20.20
C MET A 337 3.35 36.32 19.45
N SER A 338 4.52 36.89 19.75
CA SER A 338 5.79 36.46 19.11
C SER A 338 6.12 34.99 19.39
N SER A 339 5.73 34.49 20.57
CA SER A 339 5.87 33.07 20.91
C SER A 339 4.92 32.17 20.09
N GLN A 340 3.74 32.69 19.74
CA GLN A 340 2.79 31.99 18.88
C GLN A 340 3.27 31.96 17.42
N ASP A 341 3.83 33.06 16.90
CA ASP A 341 4.38 33.12 15.53
C ASP A 341 5.57 32.17 15.37
N SER A 342 6.43 32.10 16.39
CA SER A 342 7.55 31.15 16.41
C SER A 342 7.08 29.70 16.49
N ALA A 343 5.99 29.41 17.23
CA ALA A 343 5.37 28.09 17.21
C ALA A 343 4.76 27.74 15.84
N GLN A 344 4.10 28.69 15.16
CA GLN A 344 3.58 28.50 13.81
C GLN A 344 4.70 28.27 12.78
N ASN A 345 5.80 29.02 12.86
CA ASN A 345 6.97 28.80 12.00
C ASN A 345 7.58 27.40 12.22
N ALA A 346 7.68 26.94 13.46
CA ALA A 346 8.14 25.59 13.75
C ALA A 346 7.23 24.52 13.12
N LEU A 347 5.90 24.74 13.15
CA LEU A 347 4.92 23.89 12.51
C LEU A 347 5.06 23.88 10.97
N ALA A 348 5.32 25.05 10.36
CA ALA A 348 5.57 25.16 8.93
C ALA A 348 6.83 24.39 8.49
N THR A 349 7.94 24.54 9.23
CA THR A 349 9.17 23.77 9.01
C THR A 349 8.95 22.27 9.19
N SER A 350 8.12 21.86 10.15
CA SER A 350 7.71 20.46 10.31
C SER A 350 6.97 19.93 9.08
N TYR A 351 6.09 20.73 8.46
CA TYR A 351 5.40 20.31 7.25
C TYR A 351 6.31 20.26 6.03
N GLU A 352 7.23 21.21 5.87
CA GLU A 352 8.24 21.19 4.81
C GLU A 352 9.10 19.93 4.89
N SER A 353 9.57 19.57 6.08
CA SER A 353 10.32 18.33 6.32
C SER A 353 9.50 17.10 5.93
N ARG A 354 8.21 17.06 6.28
CA ARG A 354 7.31 15.96 5.92
C ARG A 354 7.06 15.88 4.41
N ILE A 355 6.95 17.01 3.71
CA ILE A 355 6.85 17.03 2.25
C ILE A 355 8.13 16.50 1.61
N ALA A 356 9.30 16.91 2.08
CA ALA A 356 10.57 16.41 1.55
C ALA A 356 10.71 14.89 1.75
N ALA A 357 10.27 14.36 2.90
CA ALA A 357 10.21 12.92 3.16
C ALA A 357 9.26 12.21 2.18
N LEU A 358 8.03 12.72 2.00
CA LEU A 358 7.05 12.16 1.06
C LEU A 358 7.54 12.21 -0.39
N GLN A 359 8.21 13.28 -0.81
CA GLN A 359 8.82 13.39 -2.13
C GLN A 359 9.91 12.32 -2.34
N THR A 360 10.73 12.08 -1.32
CA THR A 360 11.75 11.02 -1.35
C THR A 360 11.11 9.64 -1.45
N GLN A 361 10.04 9.39 -0.69
CA GLN A 361 9.29 8.15 -0.76
C GLN A 361 8.70 7.89 -2.15
N ILE A 362 8.10 8.92 -2.77
CA ILE A 362 7.54 8.82 -4.12
C ILE A 362 8.63 8.56 -5.17
N ALA A 363 9.77 9.23 -5.06
CA ALA A 363 10.90 9.01 -5.96
C ALA A 363 11.41 7.55 -5.86
N ASN A 364 11.54 7.04 -4.64
CA ASN A 364 11.93 5.65 -4.39
C ASN A 364 10.88 4.66 -4.93
N GLN A 365 9.59 4.92 -4.74
CA GLN A 365 8.51 4.11 -5.31
C GLN A 365 8.53 4.12 -6.84
N GLN A 366 8.75 5.28 -7.47
CA GLN A 366 8.85 5.40 -8.91
C GLN A 366 10.03 4.61 -9.47
N GLN A 367 11.18 4.66 -8.79
CA GLN A 367 12.34 3.84 -9.17
C GLN A 367 12.05 2.35 -9.05
N SER A 368 11.37 1.92 -7.98
CA SER A 368 10.94 0.53 -7.81
C SER A 368 9.99 0.09 -8.93
N MET A 369 9.05 0.94 -9.35
CA MET A 369 8.17 0.64 -10.49
C MET A 369 8.95 0.46 -11.79
N ASN A 370 9.88 1.37 -12.09
CA ASN A 370 10.70 1.26 -13.30
C ASN A 370 11.49 -0.07 -13.32
N GLN A 371 12.07 -0.49 -12.19
CA GLN A 371 12.77 -1.78 -12.07
C GLN A 371 11.83 -2.98 -12.27
N LYS A 372 10.59 -2.89 -11.79
CA LYS A 372 9.57 -3.94 -12.01
C LYS A 372 9.17 -4.00 -13.48
N ASP A 373 9.00 -2.87 -14.14
CA ASP A 373 8.65 -2.82 -15.57
C ASP A 373 9.75 -3.44 -16.44
N GLU A 374 11.02 -3.12 -16.16
CA GLU A 374 12.16 -3.77 -16.82
C GLU A 374 12.18 -5.30 -16.60
N SER A 375 11.87 -5.74 -15.38
CA SER A 375 11.77 -7.16 -15.04
C SER A 375 10.61 -7.85 -15.77
N ILE A 376 9.45 -7.19 -15.87
CA ILE A 376 8.28 -7.68 -16.62
C ILE A 376 8.64 -7.81 -18.09
N GLN A 377 9.25 -6.80 -18.71
CA GLN A 377 9.68 -6.86 -20.11
C GLN A 377 10.67 -8.00 -20.36
N THR A 378 11.63 -8.19 -19.47
CA THR A 378 12.60 -9.30 -19.55
C THR A 378 11.91 -10.66 -19.48
N LEU A 379 10.95 -10.83 -18.55
CA LEU A 379 10.19 -12.06 -18.42
C LEU A 379 9.29 -12.32 -19.63
N MET A 380 8.63 -11.30 -20.16
CA MET A 380 7.83 -11.40 -21.38
C MET A 380 8.68 -11.86 -22.57
N GLY A 381 9.90 -11.32 -22.72
CA GLY A 381 10.85 -11.79 -23.74
C GLY A 381 11.18 -13.28 -23.58
N ARG A 382 11.51 -13.72 -22.36
CA ARG A 382 11.79 -15.14 -22.07
C ARG A 382 10.59 -16.05 -22.34
N THR A 383 9.37 -15.60 -22.02
CA THR A 383 8.15 -16.36 -22.29
C THR A 383 7.92 -16.49 -23.79
N SER A 384 8.10 -15.41 -24.55
CA SER A 384 8.02 -15.44 -26.03
C SER A 384 9.04 -16.42 -26.63
N ASP A 385 10.29 -16.39 -26.15
CA ASP A 385 11.34 -17.33 -26.60
C ASP A 385 10.98 -18.78 -26.28
N GLN A 386 10.38 -19.04 -25.11
CA GLN A 386 9.93 -20.37 -24.72
C GLN A 386 8.75 -20.84 -25.59
N GLU A 387 7.79 -19.98 -25.90
CA GLU A 387 6.66 -20.30 -26.77
C GLU A 387 7.16 -20.67 -28.17
N GLN A 388 8.13 -19.93 -28.71
CA GLN A 388 8.75 -20.26 -29.99
C GLN A 388 9.45 -21.63 -29.95
N ARG A 389 10.22 -21.92 -28.89
CA ARG A 389 10.87 -23.23 -28.71
C ARG A 389 9.87 -24.38 -28.61
N ILE A 390 8.75 -24.18 -27.92
CA ILE A 390 7.69 -25.20 -27.82
C ILE A 390 7.04 -25.44 -29.20
N ALA A 391 6.83 -24.38 -29.98
CA ALA A 391 6.32 -24.51 -31.35
C ALA A 391 7.29 -25.29 -32.25
N GLU A 392 8.59 -24.96 -32.21
CA GLU A 392 9.65 -25.68 -32.93
C GLU A 392 9.71 -27.16 -32.53
N GLN A 393 9.66 -27.47 -31.23
CA GLN A 393 9.63 -28.84 -30.73
C GLN A 393 8.38 -29.60 -31.17
N SER A 394 7.22 -28.93 -31.16
CA SER A 394 5.95 -29.53 -31.59
C SER A 394 5.97 -29.90 -33.08
N GLN A 395 6.58 -29.04 -33.91
CA GLN A 395 6.80 -29.34 -35.32
C GLN A 395 7.75 -30.54 -35.49
N ALA A 396 8.89 -30.55 -34.78
CA ALA A 396 9.85 -31.65 -34.83
C ALA A 396 9.23 -32.99 -34.42
N VAL A 397 8.38 -33.02 -33.39
CA VAL A 397 7.63 -34.21 -32.96
C VAL A 397 6.66 -34.67 -34.05
N THR A 398 6.00 -33.75 -34.73
CA THR A 398 5.08 -34.06 -35.83
C THR A 398 5.82 -34.69 -37.01
N GLU A 399 6.96 -34.13 -37.39
CA GLU A 399 7.83 -34.67 -38.44
C GLU A 399 8.37 -36.06 -38.07
N ALA A 400 8.86 -36.23 -36.84
CA ALA A 400 9.33 -37.53 -36.34
C ALA A 400 8.23 -38.59 -36.37
N ARG A 401 6.99 -38.25 -35.96
CA ARG A 401 5.84 -39.16 -36.07
C ARG A 401 5.56 -39.57 -37.51
N SER A 402 5.62 -38.63 -38.45
CA SER A 402 5.45 -38.93 -39.88
C SER A 402 6.53 -39.87 -40.40
N GLN A 403 7.78 -39.69 -39.98
CA GLN A 403 8.89 -40.57 -40.36
C GLN A 403 8.72 -41.98 -39.79
N VAL A 404 8.33 -42.08 -38.51
CA VAL A 404 8.04 -43.38 -37.87
C VAL A 404 6.89 -44.09 -38.60
N GLN A 405 5.82 -43.38 -38.96
CA GLN A 405 4.71 -43.97 -39.71
C GLN A 405 5.15 -44.47 -41.08
N ALA A 406 5.99 -43.71 -41.80
CA ALA A 406 6.55 -44.15 -43.07
C ALA A 406 7.45 -45.39 -42.90
N ALA A 407 8.27 -45.45 -41.84
CA ALA A 407 9.10 -46.60 -41.53
C ALA A 407 8.28 -47.85 -41.15
N VAL A 408 7.16 -47.68 -40.46
CA VAL A 408 6.23 -48.78 -40.15
C VAL A 408 5.60 -49.33 -41.44
N GLN A 409 5.20 -48.44 -42.37
CA GLN A 409 4.64 -48.87 -43.66
C GLN A 409 5.67 -49.62 -44.52
N THR A 410 6.93 -49.15 -44.55
CA THR A 410 7.99 -49.84 -45.29
C THR A 410 8.32 -51.19 -44.67
N ALA A 411 8.38 -51.28 -43.33
CA ALA A 411 8.56 -52.55 -42.63
C ALA A 411 7.45 -53.56 -42.96
N ALA A 412 6.18 -53.13 -42.88
CA ALA A 412 5.04 -53.98 -43.24
C ALA A 412 5.10 -54.46 -44.71
N ALA A 413 5.50 -53.59 -45.64
CA ALA A 413 5.69 -53.97 -47.04
C ALA A 413 6.83 -54.98 -47.24
N THR A 414 7.93 -54.84 -46.49
CA THR A 414 9.05 -55.80 -46.54
C THR A 414 8.67 -57.15 -45.96
N GLU A 415 7.89 -57.18 -44.86
CA GLU A 415 7.38 -58.41 -44.25
C GLU A 415 6.45 -59.15 -45.21
N ALA A 416 5.49 -58.44 -45.82
CA ALA A 416 4.60 -59.01 -46.84
C ALA A 416 5.38 -59.64 -48.01
N ARG A 417 6.44 -58.96 -48.48
CA ARG A 417 7.32 -59.50 -49.53
C ARG A 417 8.11 -60.72 -49.07
N ALA A 418 8.57 -60.76 -47.83
CA ALA A 418 9.27 -61.91 -47.26
C ALA A 418 8.34 -63.13 -47.19
N THR A 419 7.09 -62.95 -46.73
CA THR A 419 6.07 -64.01 -46.72
C THR A 419 5.77 -64.54 -48.12
N GLU A 420 5.68 -63.66 -49.12
CA GLU A 420 5.45 -64.06 -50.51
C GLU A 420 6.63 -64.88 -51.08
N LEU A 421 7.87 -64.44 -50.85
CA LEU A 421 9.06 -65.19 -51.24
C LEU A 421 9.15 -66.54 -50.54
N GLN A 422 8.73 -66.64 -49.28
CA GLN A 422 8.65 -67.91 -48.56
C GLN A 422 7.66 -68.87 -49.24
N ARG A 423 6.45 -68.41 -49.59
CA ARG A 423 5.46 -69.22 -50.33
C ARG A 423 5.97 -69.68 -51.68
N GLN A 424 6.68 -68.81 -52.41
CA GLN A 424 7.31 -69.17 -53.69
C GLN A 424 8.37 -70.26 -53.51
N ASN A 425 9.23 -70.15 -52.49
CA ASN A 425 10.23 -71.17 -52.16
C ASN A 425 9.59 -72.51 -51.78
N GLU A 426 8.52 -72.50 -50.98
CA GLU A 426 7.77 -73.73 -50.63
C GLU A 426 7.18 -74.39 -51.87
N THR A 427 6.63 -73.59 -52.79
CA THR A 427 6.07 -74.08 -54.07
C THR A 427 7.15 -74.70 -54.94
N LEU A 428 8.27 -74.00 -55.15
CA LEU A 428 9.42 -74.52 -55.92
C LEU A 428 10.01 -75.78 -55.28
N THR A 429 10.03 -75.87 -53.95
CA THR A 429 10.50 -77.07 -53.23
C THR A 429 9.61 -78.27 -53.56
N ARG A 430 8.28 -78.10 -53.49
CA ARG A 430 7.32 -79.16 -53.87
C ARG A 430 7.42 -79.55 -55.34
N GLU A 431 7.59 -78.59 -56.25
CA GLU A 431 7.78 -78.88 -57.68
C GLU A 431 9.06 -79.68 -57.93
N ASN A 432 10.17 -79.32 -57.27
CA ASN A 432 11.42 -80.08 -57.37
C ASN A 432 11.29 -81.50 -56.81
N GLU A 433 10.57 -81.70 -55.71
CA GLU A 433 10.28 -83.03 -55.18
C GLU A 433 9.44 -83.86 -56.15
N ASN A 434 8.38 -83.27 -56.72
CA ASN A 434 7.56 -83.93 -57.74
C ASN A 434 8.38 -84.31 -58.98
N GLN A 435 9.26 -83.43 -59.45
CA GLN A 435 10.15 -83.71 -60.57
C GLN A 435 11.12 -84.86 -60.24
N LYS A 436 11.70 -84.89 -59.04
CA LYS A 436 12.55 -86.01 -58.60
C LYS A 436 11.79 -87.34 -58.65
N VAL A 437 10.57 -87.37 -58.11
CA VAL A 437 9.70 -88.57 -58.15
C VAL A 437 9.41 -89.00 -59.58
N GLN A 438 9.10 -88.07 -60.48
CA GLN A 438 8.86 -88.37 -61.90
C GLN A 438 10.11 -88.94 -62.59
N ILE A 439 11.29 -88.34 -62.36
CA ILE A 439 12.56 -88.83 -62.91
C ILE A 439 12.84 -90.26 -62.43
N GLU A 440 12.58 -90.53 -61.15
CA GLU A 440 12.78 -91.85 -60.56
C GLU A 440 11.81 -92.89 -61.13
N ALA A 441 10.55 -92.53 -61.33
CA ALA A 441 9.57 -93.36 -62.02
C ALA A 441 9.99 -93.67 -63.47
N ILE A 442 10.49 -92.68 -64.22
CA ILE A 442 11.02 -92.87 -65.58
C ILE A 442 12.23 -93.82 -65.56
N ARG A 443 13.16 -93.66 -64.61
CA ARG A 443 14.31 -94.57 -64.45
C ARG A 443 13.88 -96.02 -64.21
N GLN A 444 12.88 -96.24 -63.36
CA GLN A 444 12.32 -97.58 -63.10
C GLN A 444 11.67 -98.19 -64.36
N LEU A 445 10.92 -97.39 -65.13
CA LEU A 445 10.35 -97.85 -66.40
C LEU A 445 11.43 -98.26 -67.42
N LEU A 446 12.53 -97.51 -67.50
CA LEU A 446 13.66 -97.83 -68.38
C LEU A 446 14.40 -99.11 -67.94
N LEU A 447 14.56 -99.32 -66.62
CA LEU A 447 15.17 -100.54 -66.08
C LEU A 447 14.35 -101.80 -66.39
N ASN A 448 13.02 -101.72 -66.37
CA ASN A 448 12.14 -102.85 -66.68
C ASN A 448 12.07 -103.21 -68.18
N GLN A 449 12.61 -102.37 -69.07
CA GLN A 449 12.66 -102.62 -70.52
C GLN A 449 13.98 -103.24 -70.99
N GLN A 450 14.98 -103.35 -70.11
CA GLN A 450 16.24 -104.06 -70.34
C GLN A 450 16.14 -105.48 -69.82
#